data_AF-A0A2E3YMV3-F1
#
_entry.id   AF-A0A2E3YMV3-F1
#
_cell.length_a   1.000
_cell.length_b   1.000
_cell.length_c   1.000
_cell.angle_alpha   90.00
_cell.angle_beta   90.00
_cell.angle_gamma   90.00
#
_symmetry.space_group_name_H-M   'P 1'
#
loop_
_entity.id
_entity.type
_entity.pdbx_description
1 polymer ?
#
loop_
_entity_poly.entity_id
_entity_poly.type
_entity_poly.pdbx_seq_one_letter_code
_entity_poly.pdbx_strand_id
1 'polypeptide(L)'
;MSPLLKPTDVSACPHSKRLCMALIKDGILTIDNFHKTVGHAELPVIGDVLVNLNQWNQHKGLLLSSDQSVGVLLQSNEHPKAIANDIKHFDLIALEFPVFRDGRPYSYAKLLRERYRFSGELRAVGDVLLDQLYFMNRVGFNSFEFNSENPLLAWRKALDELNICYQPSADTRITTSELRNTKRDLKLPLLSLDPLESKNGG
;
A
#
# COMPACT_ATOMS: atom_id res chain seq x y z
N MET A 1 -6.45 -25.31 61.91
CA MET A 1 -6.24 -23.88 61.63
C MET A 1 -5.71 -23.75 60.22
N SER A 2 -6.59 -23.40 59.28
CA SER A 2 -6.24 -23.15 57.88
C SER A 2 -5.60 -21.77 57.75
N PRO A 3 -4.49 -21.60 57.01
CA PRO A 3 -4.11 -20.29 56.51
C PRO A 3 -4.62 -20.11 55.07
N LEU A 4 -5.13 -18.90 54.84
CA LEU A 4 -5.69 -18.34 53.62
C LEU A 4 -4.82 -18.56 52.38
N LEU A 5 -5.45 -19.03 51.31
CA LEU A 5 -4.96 -18.90 49.94
C LEU A 5 -5.17 -17.44 49.49
N LYS A 6 -4.08 -16.69 49.30
CA LYS A 6 -4.13 -15.39 48.60
C LYS A 6 -4.36 -15.64 47.10
N PRO A 7 -5.09 -14.77 46.39
CA PRO A 7 -5.20 -14.86 44.94
C PRO A 7 -3.81 -14.67 44.34
N THR A 8 -3.39 -15.66 43.56
CA THR A 8 -2.17 -15.64 42.78
C THR A 8 -2.23 -14.47 41.81
N ASP A 9 -1.28 -13.56 41.99
CA ASP A 9 -0.88 -12.51 41.07
C ASP A 9 -0.81 -13.10 39.64
N VAL A 10 -1.60 -12.53 38.73
CA VAL A 10 -1.50 -12.83 37.30
C VAL A 10 -0.16 -12.27 36.86
N SER A 11 0.82 -13.17 36.85
CA SER A 11 2.18 -12.97 36.35
C SER A 11 2.16 -12.14 35.07
N ALA A 12 2.62 -10.90 35.20
CA ALA A 12 2.95 -10.03 34.10
C ALA A 12 3.96 -10.76 33.20
N CYS A 13 3.55 -11.06 31.97
CA CYS A 13 4.45 -11.61 30.97
C CYS A 13 5.61 -10.62 30.75
N PRO A 14 6.87 -11.07 30.85
CA PRO A 14 8.00 -10.21 30.53
C PRO A 14 7.96 -9.88 29.03
N HIS A 15 7.89 -8.59 28.72
CA HIS A 15 7.92 -8.00 27.38
C HIS A 15 9.25 -8.30 26.67
N SER A 16 9.44 -9.54 26.24
CA SER A 16 10.40 -9.85 25.19
C SER A 16 9.76 -9.40 23.88
N LYS A 17 10.15 -8.20 23.40
CA LYS A 17 9.80 -7.67 22.09
C LYS A 17 10.31 -8.64 21.01
N ARG A 18 9.54 -9.69 20.72
CA ARG A 18 9.71 -10.45 19.49
C ARG A 18 9.11 -9.62 18.37
N LEU A 19 9.96 -8.79 17.80
CA LEU A 19 9.80 -8.25 16.46
C LEU A 19 9.65 -9.45 15.50
N CYS A 20 8.42 -9.89 15.26
CA CYS A 20 8.12 -10.93 14.29
C CYS A 20 7.90 -10.29 12.92
N MET A 21 8.46 -10.89 11.87
CA MET A 21 8.17 -10.50 10.50
C MET A 21 6.68 -10.74 10.25
N ALA A 22 5.94 -9.66 10.02
CA ALA A 22 4.51 -9.71 9.80
C ALA A 22 4.21 -9.55 8.31
N LEU A 23 3.30 -10.37 7.80
CA LEU A 23 2.79 -10.27 6.44
C LEU A 23 1.35 -9.76 6.47
N ILE A 24 1.09 -8.64 5.81
CA ILE A 24 -0.26 -8.11 5.62
C ILE A 24 -0.61 -8.19 4.16
N LYS A 25 -1.70 -8.89 3.86
CA LYS A 25 -2.25 -9.06 2.51
C LYS A 25 -3.66 -8.50 2.47
N ASP A 26 -3.92 -7.55 1.58
CA ASP A 26 -5.23 -6.92 1.40
C ASP A 26 -5.85 -6.40 2.72
N GLY A 27 -4.99 -5.95 3.66
CA GLY A 27 -5.40 -5.48 4.98
C GLY A 27 -5.66 -6.54 6.03
N ILE A 28 -5.35 -7.80 5.74
CA ILE A 28 -5.51 -8.94 6.65
C ILE A 28 -4.12 -9.44 7.07
N LEU A 29 -3.91 -9.59 8.38
CA LEU A 29 -2.71 -10.23 8.91
C LEU A 29 -2.71 -11.71 8.50
N THR A 30 -1.72 -12.09 7.70
CA THR A 30 -1.60 -13.42 7.09
C THR A 30 -0.28 -14.07 7.50
N ILE A 31 -0.25 -15.39 7.53
CA ILE A 31 0.98 -16.16 7.74
C ILE A 31 1.65 -16.36 6.38
N ASP A 32 2.95 -16.11 6.30
CA ASP A 32 3.71 -16.36 5.07
C ASP A 32 3.90 -17.86 4.86
N ASN A 33 3.11 -18.44 3.96
CA ASN A 33 3.21 -19.85 3.57
C ASN A 33 4.25 -20.09 2.47
N PHE A 34 4.80 -19.03 1.86
CA PHE A 34 5.77 -19.17 0.79
C PHE A 34 7.16 -19.47 1.35
N HIS A 35 7.71 -20.61 0.98
CA HIS A 35 9.07 -20.97 1.33
C HIS A 35 10.06 -20.20 0.45
N LYS A 36 10.74 -19.23 1.05
CA LYS A 36 11.82 -18.46 0.40
C LYS A 36 13.03 -19.35 0.16
N THR A 37 13.26 -19.73 -1.09
CA THR A 37 14.50 -20.39 -1.48
C THR A 37 15.50 -19.33 -1.92
N VAL A 38 16.40 -18.96 -1.00
CA VAL A 38 17.46 -17.99 -1.32
C VAL A 38 18.70 -18.74 -1.80
N GLY A 39 19.21 -18.37 -2.98
CA GLY A 39 20.49 -18.86 -3.49
C GLY A 39 20.40 -20.19 -4.26
N HIS A 40 21.20 -21.18 -3.85
CA HIS A 40 21.24 -22.53 -4.43
C HIS A 40 20.55 -23.58 -3.56
N ALA A 41 19.68 -23.14 -2.65
CA ALA A 41 18.88 -24.04 -1.84
C ALA A 41 17.97 -24.90 -2.75
N GLU A 42 17.87 -26.19 -2.43
CA GLU A 42 16.99 -27.13 -3.13
C GLU A 42 15.53 -26.65 -3.08
N LEU A 43 14.83 -26.81 -4.19
CA LEU A 43 13.42 -26.45 -4.28
C LEU A 43 12.60 -27.43 -3.42
N PRO A 44 11.72 -26.94 -2.54
CA PRO A 44 10.87 -27.81 -1.73
C PRO A 44 9.92 -28.62 -2.61
N VAL A 45 9.82 -29.92 -2.33
CA VAL A 45 8.99 -30.87 -3.09
C VAL A 45 7.49 -30.64 -2.85
N ILE A 46 7.12 -30.00 -1.74
CA ILE A 46 5.73 -29.74 -1.33
C ILE A 46 5.65 -28.32 -0.74
N GLY A 47 4.56 -27.60 -1.06
CA GLY A 47 4.28 -26.25 -0.55
C GLY A 47 4.52 -25.13 -1.56
N ASP A 48 4.02 -23.94 -1.25
CA ASP A 48 4.19 -22.75 -2.10
C ASP A 48 5.65 -22.28 -2.04
N VAL A 49 6.23 -21.94 -3.18
CA VAL A 49 7.67 -21.64 -3.28
C VAL A 49 7.90 -20.22 -3.78
N LEU A 50 8.82 -19.49 -3.14
CA LEU A 50 9.27 -18.18 -3.60
C LEU A 50 10.73 -18.27 -4.03
N VAL A 51 10.95 -18.27 -5.35
CA VAL A 51 12.26 -18.46 -5.99
C VAL A 51 12.86 -17.13 -6.45
N ASN A 52 14.18 -17.04 -6.58
CA ASN A 52 14.81 -15.90 -7.25
C ASN A 52 14.77 -16.06 -8.79
N LEU A 53 15.10 -14.99 -9.51
CA LEU A 53 15.09 -15.00 -10.99
C LEU A 53 16.00 -16.08 -11.60
N ASN A 54 17.16 -16.34 -10.99
CA ASN A 54 18.09 -17.35 -11.47
C ASN A 54 17.52 -18.77 -11.34
N GLN A 55 16.96 -19.10 -10.17
CA GLN A 55 16.31 -20.38 -9.91
C GLN A 55 15.10 -20.60 -10.82
N TRP A 56 14.29 -19.56 -11.07
CA TRP A 56 13.21 -19.62 -12.05
C TRP A 56 13.75 -20.04 -13.42
N ASN A 57 14.77 -19.35 -13.94
CA ASN A 57 15.32 -19.66 -15.26
C ASN A 57 15.92 -21.07 -15.35
N GLN A 58 16.49 -21.58 -14.26
CA GLN A 58 17.09 -22.92 -14.22
C GLN A 58 16.06 -24.04 -14.06
N HIS A 59 15.02 -23.85 -13.26
CA HIS A 59 14.11 -24.91 -12.82
C HIS A 59 12.66 -24.72 -13.29
N LYS A 60 12.41 -23.77 -14.20
CA LYS A 60 11.09 -23.48 -14.75
C LYS A 60 10.31 -24.72 -15.16
N GLY A 61 10.95 -25.68 -15.83
CA GLY A 61 10.28 -26.92 -16.28
C GLY A 61 9.73 -27.76 -15.12
N LEU A 62 10.46 -27.84 -14.00
CA LEU A 62 10.02 -28.55 -12.81
C LEU A 62 8.92 -27.78 -12.08
N LEU A 63 9.09 -26.47 -11.91
CA LEU A 63 8.13 -25.59 -11.23
C LEU A 63 6.79 -25.48 -11.96
N LEU A 64 6.79 -25.55 -13.29
CA LEU A 64 5.56 -25.56 -14.10
C LEU A 64 4.87 -26.92 -14.12
N SER A 65 5.59 -28.00 -13.78
CA SER A 65 5.05 -29.35 -13.74
C SER A 65 4.53 -29.74 -12.36
N SER A 66 4.88 -28.99 -11.31
CA SER A 66 4.34 -29.17 -9.97
C SER A 66 3.01 -28.44 -9.80
N ASP A 67 2.13 -29.00 -8.96
CA ASP A 67 0.82 -28.41 -8.60
C ASP A 67 0.95 -27.38 -7.46
N GLN A 68 2.05 -26.62 -7.46
CA GLN A 68 2.41 -25.69 -6.39
C GLN A 68 2.24 -24.25 -6.85
N SER A 69 1.85 -23.35 -5.94
CA SER A 69 1.84 -21.92 -6.23
C SER A 69 3.28 -21.41 -6.32
N VAL A 70 3.61 -20.73 -7.42
CA VAL A 70 4.96 -20.24 -7.65
C VAL A 70 5.01 -18.73 -7.48
N GLY A 71 5.92 -18.29 -6.63
CA GLY A 71 6.31 -16.91 -6.46
C GLY A 71 7.69 -16.63 -7.02
N VAL A 72 7.93 -15.42 -7.52
CA VAL A 72 9.28 -14.94 -7.87
C VAL A 72 9.66 -13.71 -7.06
N LEU A 73 10.85 -13.73 -6.47
CA LEU A 73 11.49 -12.60 -5.82
C LEU A 73 12.42 -11.92 -6.82
N LEU A 74 12.12 -10.66 -7.15
CA LEU A 74 12.97 -9.80 -7.96
C LEU A 74 13.76 -8.85 -7.07
N GLN A 75 15.07 -8.82 -7.29
CA GLN A 75 15.95 -7.85 -6.66
C GLN A 75 15.77 -6.46 -7.28
N SER A 76 16.16 -5.40 -6.57
CA SER A 76 16.01 -4.02 -7.05
C SER A 76 16.70 -3.72 -8.40
N ASN A 77 17.75 -4.46 -8.75
CA ASN A 77 18.49 -4.36 -10.01
C ASN A 77 17.90 -5.24 -11.13
N GLU A 78 16.93 -6.10 -10.83
CA GLU A 78 16.34 -7.02 -11.80
C GLU A 78 15.06 -6.43 -12.40
N HIS A 79 15.06 -6.23 -13.72
CA HIS A 79 13.96 -5.58 -14.40
C HIS A 79 12.80 -6.57 -14.66
N PRO A 80 11.52 -6.22 -14.40
CA PRO A 80 10.36 -7.10 -14.61
C PRO A 80 10.19 -7.65 -16.02
N LYS A 81 10.84 -7.03 -17.01
CA LYS A 81 10.90 -7.53 -18.39
C LYS A 81 11.49 -8.94 -18.47
N ALA A 82 12.37 -9.32 -17.55
CA ALA A 82 12.97 -10.65 -17.50
C ALA A 82 11.92 -11.76 -17.31
N ILE A 83 10.84 -11.47 -16.57
CA ILE A 83 9.75 -12.41 -16.28
C ILE A 83 8.48 -12.16 -17.11
N ALA A 84 8.50 -11.19 -18.03
CA ALA A 84 7.29 -10.74 -18.73
C ALA A 84 6.58 -11.84 -19.52
N ASN A 85 7.33 -12.77 -20.13
CA ASN A 85 6.76 -13.89 -20.90
C ASN A 85 6.12 -14.96 -19.99
N ASP A 86 6.54 -14.99 -18.73
CA ASP A 86 6.21 -16.03 -17.77
C ASP A 86 5.26 -15.54 -16.68
N ILE A 87 4.87 -14.28 -16.74
CA ILE A 87 4.18 -13.57 -15.66
C ILE A 87 2.85 -14.22 -15.23
N LYS A 88 2.22 -14.93 -16.17
CA LYS A 88 0.97 -15.68 -15.97
C LYS A 88 1.11 -16.94 -15.11
N HIS A 89 2.34 -17.39 -14.89
CA HIS A 89 2.65 -18.58 -14.10
C HIS A 89 2.97 -18.27 -12.64
N PHE A 90 3.05 -17.00 -12.28
CA PHE A 90 3.29 -16.59 -10.91
C PHE A 90 1.98 -16.21 -10.23
N ASP A 91 1.77 -16.73 -9.03
CA ASP A 91 0.71 -16.27 -8.14
C ASP A 91 1.17 -15.08 -7.30
N LEU A 92 2.49 -14.97 -7.11
CA LEU A 92 3.16 -13.99 -6.28
C LEU A 92 4.39 -13.41 -7.01
N ILE A 93 4.53 -12.09 -7.03
CA ILE A 93 5.77 -11.41 -7.38
C ILE A 93 6.18 -10.56 -6.19
N ALA A 94 7.27 -10.94 -5.55
CA ALA A 94 7.90 -10.18 -4.49
C ALA A 94 8.93 -9.22 -5.08
N LEU A 95 8.88 -7.95 -4.69
CA LEU A 95 9.89 -6.95 -5.04
C LEU A 95 10.70 -6.59 -3.79
N GLU A 96 12.01 -6.73 -3.89
CA GLU A 96 12.94 -6.43 -2.82
C GLU A 96 13.22 -4.92 -2.72
N PHE A 97 13.12 -4.40 -1.50
CA PHE A 97 13.54 -3.06 -1.10
C PHE A 97 14.82 -3.18 -0.27
N PRO A 98 16.01 -3.07 -0.89
CA PRO A 98 17.27 -3.18 -0.16
C PRO A 98 17.52 -1.98 0.75
N VAL A 99 17.04 -0.80 0.33
CA VAL A 99 17.11 0.46 1.07
C VAL A 99 15.79 1.20 0.83
N PHE A 100 15.20 1.75 1.88
CA PHE A 100 13.94 2.52 1.81
C PHE A 100 13.92 3.69 0.79
N ARG A 101 15.07 4.14 0.30
CA ARG A 101 15.20 5.24 -0.69
C ARG A 101 15.18 4.76 -2.14
N ASP A 102 15.16 3.45 -2.39
CA ASP A 102 15.15 2.94 -3.75
C ASP A 102 13.76 3.05 -4.38
N GLY A 103 13.64 3.91 -5.39
CA GLY A 103 12.40 4.13 -6.13
C GLY A 103 12.12 3.10 -7.24
N ARG A 104 13.08 2.21 -7.57
CA ARG A 104 12.93 1.28 -8.70
C ARG A 104 11.80 0.27 -8.50
N PRO A 105 11.63 -0.36 -7.32
CA PRO A 105 10.51 -1.27 -7.09
C PRO A 105 9.13 -0.63 -7.31
N TYR A 106 8.97 0.66 -7.05
CA TYR A 106 7.71 1.38 -7.36
C TYR A 106 7.41 1.44 -8.85
N SER A 107 8.44 1.77 -9.64
CA SER A 107 8.33 1.79 -11.10
C SER A 107 8.05 0.39 -11.65
N TYR A 108 8.65 -0.63 -11.05
CA TYR A 108 8.45 -2.03 -11.41
C TYR A 108 7.04 -2.51 -11.08
N ALA A 109 6.51 -2.21 -9.89
CA ALA A 109 5.14 -2.51 -9.51
C ALA A 109 4.13 -1.90 -10.49
N LYS A 110 4.32 -0.61 -10.84
CA LYS A 110 3.49 0.07 -11.84
C LYS A 110 3.54 -0.63 -13.20
N LEU A 111 4.73 -1.00 -13.68
CA LEU A 111 4.87 -1.75 -14.93
C LEU A 111 4.17 -3.12 -14.88
N LEU A 112 4.28 -3.84 -13.75
CA LEU A 112 3.62 -5.13 -13.54
C LEU A 112 2.10 -5.00 -13.63
N ARG A 113 1.50 -4.00 -12.99
CA ARG A 113 0.04 -3.77 -13.01
C ARG A 113 -0.46 -3.19 -14.33
N GLU A 114 0.20 -2.15 -14.85
CA GLU A 114 -0.30 -1.41 -16.02
C GLU A 114 0.06 -2.08 -17.35
N ARG A 115 1.32 -2.48 -17.51
CA ARG A 115 1.83 -2.99 -18.79
C ARG A 115 1.64 -4.50 -18.91
N TYR A 116 2.04 -5.23 -17.88
CA TYR A 116 1.99 -6.69 -17.89
C TYR A 116 0.67 -7.26 -17.33
N ARG A 117 -0.22 -6.38 -16.83
CA ARG A 117 -1.56 -6.75 -16.34
C ARG A 117 -1.55 -7.86 -15.29
N PHE A 118 -0.49 -7.92 -14.49
CA PHE A 118 -0.36 -8.90 -13.42
C PHE A 118 -1.45 -8.67 -12.37
N SER A 119 -2.29 -9.68 -12.13
CA SER A 119 -3.39 -9.63 -11.17
C SER A 119 -3.10 -10.38 -9.87
N GLY A 120 -1.98 -11.10 -9.79
CA GLY A 120 -1.59 -11.84 -8.60
C GLY A 120 -1.12 -10.94 -7.45
N GLU A 121 -0.53 -11.58 -6.46
CA GLU A 121 0.01 -10.92 -5.27
C GLU A 121 1.30 -10.16 -5.60
N LEU A 122 1.32 -8.85 -5.37
CA LEU A 122 2.52 -8.03 -5.40
C LEU A 122 2.96 -7.75 -3.96
N ARG A 123 4.07 -8.37 -3.57
CA ARG A 123 4.60 -8.29 -2.21
C ARG A 123 5.80 -7.37 -2.13
N ALA A 124 5.78 -6.43 -1.20
CA ALA A 124 6.96 -5.66 -0.82
C ALA A 124 7.73 -6.42 0.27
N VAL A 125 9.01 -6.69 0.04
CA VAL A 125 9.89 -7.42 0.96
C VAL A 125 11.16 -6.61 1.21
N GLY A 126 11.71 -6.66 2.44
CA GLY A 126 12.97 -5.98 2.80
C GLY A 126 12.74 -4.80 3.74
N ASP A 127 13.38 -3.66 3.46
CA ASP A 127 13.32 -2.43 4.26
C ASP A 127 12.04 -1.63 3.97
N VAL A 128 10.89 -2.24 4.27
CA VAL A 128 9.56 -1.65 4.07
C VAL A 128 9.16 -0.83 5.30
N LEU A 129 9.06 0.50 5.12
CA LEU A 129 8.66 1.44 6.17
C LEU A 129 7.15 1.69 6.17
N LEU A 130 6.57 1.85 7.37
CA LEU A 130 5.15 2.14 7.56
C LEU A 130 4.70 3.39 6.78
N ASP A 131 5.51 4.46 6.79
CA ASP A 131 5.21 5.71 6.10
C ASP A 131 5.10 5.57 4.56
N GLN A 132 5.62 4.47 4.01
CA GLN A 132 5.61 4.20 2.57
C GLN A 132 4.43 3.32 2.13
N LEU A 133 3.76 2.63 3.06
CA LEU A 133 2.73 1.64 2.76
C LEU A 133 1.59 2.23 1.91
N TYR A 134 1.20 3.47 2.15
CA TYR A 134 0.18 4.16 1.34
C TYR A 134 0.61 4.33 -0.12
N PHE A 135 1.84 4.79 -0.36
CA PHE A 135 2.36 4.95 -1.73
C PHE A 135 2.50 3.60 -2.42
N MET A 136 2.98 2.58 -1.70
CA MET A 136 3.07 1.23 -2.20
C MET A 136 1.68 0.68 -2.58
N ASN A 137 0.67 0.86 -1.72
CA ASN A 137 -0.70 0.46 -2.01
C ASN A 137 -1.25 1.14 -3.27
N ARG A 138 -0.96 2.44 -3.48
CA ARG A 138 -1.42 3.18 -4.67
C ARG A 138 -0.76 2.74 -5.97
N VAL A 139 0.51 2.32 -5.95
CA VAL A 139 1.17 1.80 -7.16
C VAL A 139 0.79 0.33 -7.45
N GLY A 140 0.08 -0.31 -6.52
CA GLY A 140 -0.55 -1.61 -6.71
C GLY A 140 0.08 -2.77 -5.95
N PHE A 141 0.92 -2.50 -4.94
CA PHE A 141 1.27 -3.52 -3.95
C PHE A 141 0.03 -3.87 -3.12
N ASN A 142 -0.16 -5.15 -2.85
CA ASN A 142 -1.26 -5.63 -2.03
C ASN A 142 -0.81 -6.52 -0.88
N SER A 143 0.46 -6.91 -0.86
CA SER A 143 1.08 -7.63 0.25
C SER A 143 2.32 -6.91 0.77
N PHE A 144 2.48 -6.85 2.08
CA PHE A 144 3.54 -6.08 2.74
C PHE A 144 4.18 -6.93 3.82
N GLU A 145 5.49 -7.09 3.72
CA GLU A 145 6.31 -7.75 4.73
C GLU A 145 7.14 -6.70 5.47
N PHE A 146 6.83 -6.48 6.73
CA PHE A 146 7.52 -5.50 7.56
C PHE A 146 7.53 -5.92 9.03
N ASN A 147 8.33 -5.23 9.82
CA ASN A 147 8.52 -5.52 11.23
C ASN A 147 7.73 -4.55 12.10
N SER A 148 6.87 -5.06 12.98
CA SER A 148 6.07 -4.25 13.90
C SER A 148 5.59 -5.05 15.10
N GLU A 149 5.46 -4.41 16.27
CA GLU A 149 4.85 -5.00 17.47
C GLU A 149 3.35 -5.26 17.28
N ASN A 150 2.66 -4.40 16.52
CA ASN A 150 1.25 -4.57 16.18
C ASN A 150 1.04 -4.25 14.69
N PRO A 151 1.27 -5.22 13.80
CA PRO A 151 1.34 -4.97 12.36
C PRO A 151 0.01 -4.49 11.78
N LEU A 152 -1.12 -5.08 12.19
CA LEU A 152 -2.44 -4.71 11.66
C LEU A 152 -2.82 -3.27 12.03
N LEU A 153 -2.62 -2.88 13.29
CA LEU A 153 -2.85 -1.49 13.71
C LEU A 153 -1.89 -0.53 13.02
N ALA A 154 -0.61 -0.89 12.88
CA ALA A 154 0.39 -0.06 12.23
C ALA A 154 0.07 0.19 10.75
N TRP A 155 -0.34 -0.85 10.01
CA TRP A 155 -0.77 -0.72 8.61
C TRP A 155 -2.02 0.14 8.47
N ARG A 156 -3.02 -0.08 9.34
CA ARG A 156 -4.25 0.71 9.31
C ARG A 156 -3.96 2.18 9.59
N LYS A 157 -3.15 2.45 10.62
CA LYS A 157 -2.71 3.80 10.97
C LYS A 157 -1.94 4.47 9.82
N ALA A 158 -1.02 3.76 9.18
CA ALA A 158 -0.26 4.28 8.04
C ALA A 158 -1.16 4.67 6.85
N LEU A 159 -2.21 3.88 6.57
CA LEU A 159 -3.18 4.22 5.54
C LEU A 159 -4.11 5.38 5.94
N ASP A 160 -4.53 5.42 7.20
CA ASP A 160 -5.41 6.48 7.72
C ASP A 160 -4.69 7.83 7.83
N GLU A 161 -3.45 7.87 8.33
CA GLU A 161 -2.66 9.11 8.47
C GLU A 161 -2.36 9.75 7.11
N LEU A 162 -2.15 8.94 6.07
CA LEU A 162 -1.87 9.42 4.72
C LEU A 162 -3.15 9.71 3.90
N ASN A 163 -4.31 9.29 4.39
CA ASN A 163 -5.62 9.74 3.89
C ASN A 163 -5.91 11.21 4.27
N ILE A 164 -5.23 11.74 5.29
CA ILE A 164 -5.29 13.16 5.66
C ILE A 164 -4.38 13.96 4.71
N CYS A 165 -4.85 14.13 3.48
CA CYS A 165 -4.41 15.08 2.45
C CYS A 165 -3.00 15.67 2.64
N TYR A 166 -2.01 15.07 1.99
CA TYR A 166 -0.79 15.78 1.59
C TYR A 166 -1.18 16.80 0.49
N GLN A 167 -1.74 17.92 0.94
CA GLN A 167 -2.20 19.10 0.20
C GLN A 167 -3.43 18.96 -0.73
N PRO A 168 -4.49 19.77 -0.53
CA PRO A 168 -5.28 20.25 -1.65
C PRO A 168 -4.46 21.35 -2.37
N SER A 169 -3.61 20.97 -3.33
CA SER A 169 -2.85 21.93 -4.14
C SER A 169 -3.10 21.70 -5.63
N ALA A 170 -4.17 22.31 -6.13
CA ALA A 170 -4.16 23.28 -7.23
C ALA A 170 -5.61 23.56 -7.68
N ASP A 171 -6.09 24.72 -7.26
CA ASP A 171 -7.07 25.56 -7.95
C ASP A 171 -8.54 25.10 -8.13
N THR A 172 -9.40 25.64 -7.27
CA THR A 172 -10.54 26.46 -7.74
C THR A 172 -10.90 27.42 -6.60
N ARG A 173 -9.98 28.32 -6.25
CA ARG A 173 -10.35 29.47 -5.42
C ARG A 173 -10.29 30.68 -6.32
N ILE A 174 -11.49 31.18 -6.65
CA ILE A 174 -11.71 32.37 -7.46
C ILE A 174 -10.73 33.43 -7.01
N THR A 175 -9.91 33.91 -7.95
CA THR A 175 -8.89 34.90 -7.65
C THR A 175 -9.56 36.24 -7.34
N THR A 176 -8.93 37.07 -6.49
CA THR A 176 -9.44 38.40 -6.18
C THR A 176 -9.52 39.32 -7.41
N SER A 177 -8.75 39.02 -8.46
CA SER A 177 -8.86 39.68 -9.78
C SER A 177 -10.15 39.33 -10.52
N GLU A 178 -10.66 38.09 -10.41
CA GLU A 178 -11.94 37.68 -11.02
C GLU A 178 -13.16 38.28 -10.29
N LEU A 179 -13.09 38.46 -8.97
CA LEU A 179 -14.11 39.19 -8.20
C LEU A 179 -14.19 40.69 -8.55
N ARG A 180 -13.15 41.27 -9.14
CA ARG A 180 -13.09 42.70 -9.47
C ARG A 180 -13.68 43.03 -10.84
N ASN A 181 -13.70 42.06 -11.76
CA ASN A 181 -14.36 42.22 -13.07
C ASN A 181 -15.86 41.96 -13.01
N THR A 182 -16.33 41.04 -12.16
CA THR A 182 -17.77 40.76 -11.98
C THR A 182 -18.54 41.91 -11.32
N LYS A 183 -17.86 42.84 -10.64
CA LYS A 183 -18.49 44.04 -10.05
C LYS A 183 -18.64 45.22 -11.03
N ARG A 184 -18.13 45.11 -12.27
CA ARG A 184 -18.31 46.13 -13.31
C ARG A 184 -19.55 45.90 -14.18
N ASP A 185 -20.00 44.66 -14.32
CA ASP A 185 -21.12 44.30 -15.23
C ASP A 185 -22.51 44.30 -14.57
N LEU A 186 -22.60 44.43 -13.23
CA LEU A 186 -23.87 44.63 -12.52
C LEU A 186 -24.11 46.13 -12.26
N LYS A 187 -24.32 46.89 -13.34
CA LYS A 187 -24.98 48.19 -13.27
C LYS A 187 -26.22 48.16 -14.18
N LEU A 188 -27.21 47.36 -13.78
CA LEU A 188 -28.57 47.52 -14.30
C LEU A 188 -29.30 48.63 -13.51
N PRO A 189 -30.24 49.34 -14.17
CA PRO A 189 -30.61 50.70 -13.84
C PRO A 189 -31.50 50.81 -12.59
N LEU A 190 -31.30 51.90 -11.85
CA LEU A 190 -32.20 52.39 -10.81
C LEU A 190 -33.57 52.69 -11.45
N LEU A 191 -34.52 51.76 -11.35
CA LEU A 191 -35.94 52.03 -11.54
C LEU A 191 -36.48 52.69 -10.27
N SER A 192 -36.63 54.01 -10.39
CA SER A 192 -37.71 54.85 -9.86
C SER A 192 -38.46 54.33 -8.61
N LEU A 193 -38.16 54.92 -7.46
CA LEU A 193 -39.10 55.00 -6.34
C LEU A 193 -40.00 56.22 -6.59
N ASP A 194 -41.29 55.97 -6.83
CA ASP A 194 -42.31 57.00 -6.98
C ASP A 194 -42.48 57.81 -5.67
N PRO A 195 -42.72 59.14 -5.74
CA PRO A 195 -42.96 59.95 -4.56
C PRO A 195 -44.36 59.70 -3.98
N LEU A 196 -44.44 59.51 -2.66
CA LEU A 196 -45.68 59.54 -1.89
C LEU A 196 -46.26 60.96 -1.88
N GLU A 197 -47.18 61.26 -2.79
CA GLU A 197 -48.07 62.42 -2.65
C GLU A 197 -49.31 62.06 -1.81
N SER A 198 -49.43 62.83 -0.74
CA SER A 198 -50.58 62.98 0.14
C SER A 198 -51.79 63.55 -0.62
N LYS A 199 -52.95 62.89 -0.54
CA LYS A 199 -54.29 63.50 -0.60
C LYS A 199 -55.40 62.50 -0.23
N ASN A 200 -55.75 62.48 1.05
CA ASN A 200 -57.11 62.22 1.56
C ASN A 200 -57.39 63.45 2.45
N GLY A 201 -58.47 64.21 2.40
CA GLY A 201 -59.84 63.94 2.04
C GLY A 201 -60.66 64.73 3.07
N GLY A 202 -61.41 65.73 2.62
CA GLY A 202 -62.19 66.68 3.44
C GLY A 202 -62.74 67.80 2.57
#